data_AF-A0A920STW2-F1
#
_entry.id   AF-A0A920STW2-F1
#
_cell.length_a   1.000
_cell.length_b   1.000
_cell.length_c   1.000
_cell.angle_alpha   90.00
_cell.angle_beta   90.00
_cell.angle_gamma   90.00
#
_symmetry.space_group_name_H-M   'P 1'
#
loop_
_entity.id
_entity.type
_entity.pdbx_description
1 polymer ?
#
loop_
_entity_poly.entity_id
_entity_poly.type
_entity_poly.pdbx_seq_one_letter_code
_entity_poly.pdbx_strand_id
1 'polypeptide(L)' 'MRKTGRAVVCGEDSVFAGAVSEISAMVSEQCFSDLKAPVVRVGSPHVPMPFSAELVKHVVPDADPVSAAVRQVMA' A
#
# COMPACT_ATOMS: atom_id res chain seq x y z
N MET A 1 5.40 -14.63 2.52
CA MET A 1 4.08 -14.72 3.18
C MET A 1 3.97 -15.84 4.21
N ARG A 2 4.55 -17.03 3.97
CA ARG A 2 4.61 -18.20 4.87
C ARG A 2 4.67 -17.96 6.40
N LYS A 3 5.41 -16.97 6.90
CA LYS A 3 5.53 -16.71 8.35
C LYS A 3 4.33 -15.94 8.93
N THR A 4 4.01 -14.78 8.34
CA THR A 4 3.01 -13.84 8.89
C THR A 4 1.62 -14.05 8.31
N GLY A 5 1.54 -14.49 7.05
CA GLY A 5 0.33 -14.55 6.24
C GLY A 5 -0.31 -13.19 5.96
N ARG A 6 0.40 -12.09 6.15
CA ARG A 6 -0.14 -10.72 6.04
C ARG A 6 0.86 -9.81 5.36
N ALA A 7 0.37 -8.87 4.56
CA ALA A 7 1.20 -7.97 3.77
C ALA A 7 0.57 -6.57 3.69
N VAL A 8 1.42 -5.56 3.86
CA VAL A 8 1.14 -4.16 3.49
C VAL A 8 2.24 -3.74 2.53
N VAL A 9 1.87 -3.15 1.40
CA VAL A 9 2.80 -2.59 0.42
C VAL A 9 2.65 -1.08 0.44
N CYS A 10 3.74 -0.35 0.70
CA CYS A 10 3.72 1.11 0.81
C CYS A 10 4.76 1.76 -0.11
N GLY A 11 4.42 2.92 -0.68
CA GLY A 11 5.29 3.72 -1.54
C GLY A 11 4.73 5.13 -1.74
N GLU A 12 5.54 6.02 -2.32
CA GLU A 12 5.09 7.39 -2.68
C GLU A 12 4.39 7.45 -4.04
N ASP A 13 4.43 6.37 -4.80
CA ASP A 13 3.79 6.24 -6.10
C ASP A 13 2.27 6.11 -5.99
N SER A 14 1.59 6.35 -7.12
CA SER A 14 0.15 6.20 -7.23
C SER A 14 -0.27 4.76 -6.91
N VAL A 15 -1.26 4.59 -6.03
CA VAL A 15 -1.86 3.28 -5.79
C VAL A 15 -2.46 2.68 -7.07
N PHE A 16 -2.88 3.51 -8.01
CA PHE A 16 -3.32 3.02 -9.32
C PHE A 16 -2.14 2.92 -10.27
N ALA A 17 -1.90 1.73 -10.82
CA ALA A 17 -0.85 1.44 -11.81
C ALA A 17 0.59 1.81 -11.40
N GLY A 18 0.86 1.97 -10.10
CA GLY A 18 2.21 2.16 -9.56
C GLY A 18 2.89 0.84 -9.18
N ALA A 19 4.15 0.93 -8.73
CA ALA A 19 4.92 -0.19 -8.20
C ALA A 19 4.19 -0.92 -7.07
N VAL A 20 3.49 -0.19 -6.20
CA VAL A 20 2.70 -0.81 -5.12
C VAL A 20 1.58 -1.72 -5.64
N SER A 21 1.04 -1.45 -6.83
CA SER A 21 0.01 -2.29 -7.46
C SER A 21 0.59 -3.59 -7.99
N GLU A 22 1.74 -3.52 -8.67
CA GLU A 22 2.41 -4.70 -9.24
C GLU A 22 2.92 -5.64 -8.14
N ILE A 23 3.56 -5.11 -7.10
CA ILE A 23 4.02 -5.92 -5.97
C ILE A 23 2.84 -6.63 -5.29
N SER A 24 1.72 -5.93 -5.12
CA SER A 24 0.50 -6.53 -4.55
C SER A 24 -0.09 -7.63 -5.42
N ALA A 25 -0.07 -7.47 -6.75
CA ALA A 25 -0.51 -8.48 -7.70
C ALA A 25 0.40 -9.72 -7.59
N MET A 26 1.72 -9.54 -7.66
CA MET A 26 2.70 -10.63 -7.52
C MET A 26 2.53 -11.40 -6.20
N VAL A 27 2.34 -10.70 -5.08
CA VAL A 27 2.09 -11.34 -3.78
C VAL A 27 0.80 -12.15 -3.84
N SER A 28 -0.26 -11.60 -4.44
CA SER A 28 -1.55 -12.28 -4.52
C SER A 28 -1.48 -13.52 -5.41
N GLU A 29 -0.75 -13.48 -6.53
CA GLU A 29 -0.57 -14.62 -7.44
C GLU A 29 0.32 -15.71 -6.86
N GLN A 30 1.47 -15.32 -6.29
CA GLN A 30 2.51 -16.27 -5.89
C GLN A 30 2.31 -16.81 -4.47
N CYS A 31 1.51 -16.13 -3.64
CA CYS A 31 1.35 -16.45 -2.22
C CYS A 31 -0.11 -16.54 -1.77
N PHE A 32 -1.08 -16.66 -2.68
CA PHE A 32 -2.51 -16.68 -2.35
C PHE A 32 -2.87 -17.59 -1.17
N SER A 33 -2.36 -18.83 -1.18
CA SER A 33 -2.64 -19.83 -0.16
C SER A 33 -1.98 -19.56 1.20
N ASP A 34 -0.95 -18.73 1.25
CA ASP A 34 -0.29 -18.33 2.49
C ASP A 34 -0.97 -17.11 3.14
N LEU A 35 -1.84 -16.38 2.43
CA LEU A 35 -2.46 -15.14 2.90
C LEU A 35 -3.63 -15.42 3.87
N LYS A 36 -3.61 -14.74 5.01
CA LYS A 36 -4.63 -14.74 6.08
C LYS A 36 -5.51 -13.49 6.03
N ALA A 37 -5.13 -12.50 5.25
CA ALA A 37 -5.81 -11.23 5.05
C ALA A 37 -5.47 -10.70 3.64
N PRO A 38 -6.31 -9.83 3.03
CA PRO A 38 -5.99 -9.21 1.76
C PRO A 38 -4.72 -8.36 1.86
N VAL A 39 -3.97 -8.27 0.76
CA VAL A 39 -2.83 -7.35 0.66
C VAL A 39 -3.37 -5.92 0.66
N VAL A 40 -2.96 -5.10 1.63
CA VAL A 40 -3.33 -3.69 1.71
C VAL A 40 -2.23 -2.85 1.08
N ARG A 41 -2.62 -1.82 0.31
CA ARG A 41 -1.69 -0.91 -0.35
C ARG A 41 -1.85 0.49 0.22
N VAL A 42 -0.73 1.15 0.48
CA VAL A 42 -0.66 2.55 0.91
C VAL A 42 0.20 3.30 -0.10
N GLY A 43 -0.34 4.38 -0.65
CA GLY A 43 0.36 5.14 -1.67
C GLY A 43 -0.36 6.44 -1.97
N SER A 44 0.20 7.19 -2.92
CA SER A 44 -0.39 8.45 -3.36
C SER A 44 -1.73 8.21 -4.08
N PRO A 45 -2.68 9.15 -3.98
CA PRO A 45 -3.87 9.12 -4.81
C PRO A 45 -3.50 9.23 -6.30
N HIS A 46 -4.39 8.76 -7.18
CA HIS A 46 -4.19 8.82 -8.63
C HIS A 46 -4.43 10.24 -9.17
N VAL A 47 -3.51 11.15 -8.87
CA VAL A 47 -3.53 12.56 -9.26
C VAL A 47 -2.13 13.01 -9.66
N PRO A 48 -2.00 14.04 -10.52
CA PRO A 48 -0.70 14.66 -10.78
C PRO A 48 -0.08 15.23 -9.50
N MET A 49 1.25 15.13 -9.39
CA MET A 49 1.99 15.69 -8.25
C MET A 49 1.83 17.22 -8.20
N PRO A 50 1.30 17.79 -7.10
CA PRO A 50 1.12 19.22 -6.97
C PRO A 50 2.45 19.93 -6.64
N PHE A 51 2.53 21.21 -6.97
CA PHE A 51 3.66 22.07 -6.59
C PHE A 51 3.50 22.71 -5.20
N SER A 52 2.26 22.96 -4.78
CA SER A 52 1.98 23.57 -3.47
C SER A 52 2.39 22.61 -2.36
N ALA A 53 3.25 23.08 -1.45
CA ALA A 53 3.71 22.30 -0.29
C ALA A 53 2.54 21.80 0.57
N GLU A 54 1.46 22.55 0.67
CA GLU A 54 0.28 22.13 1.41
C GLU A 54 -0.45 20.98 0.71
N LEU A 55 -0.57 21.03 -0.62
CA LEU A 55 -1.17 19.95 -1.39
C LEU A 55 -0.30 18.69 -1.42
N VAL A 56 1.03 18.82 -1.39
CA VAL A 56 1.95 17.68 -1.34
C VAL A 56 1.70 16.82 -0.10
N LYS A 57 1.40 17.43 1.05
CA LYS A 57 1.06 16.71 2.31
C LYS A 57 -0.20 15.84 2.18
N HIS A 58 -1.08 16.15 1.24
CA HIS A 58 -2.29 15.37 0.97
C HIS A 58 -2.07 14.27 -0.08
N VAL A 59 -0.94 14.30 -0.81
CA VAL A 59 -0.63 13.34 -1.86
C VAL A 59 0.37 12.31 -1.36
N VAL A 60 1.47 12.74 -0.74
CA VAL A 60 2.52 11.84 -0.26
C VAL A 60 2.09 11.24 1.09
N PRO A 61 1.95 9.91 1.21
CA PRO A 61 1.56 9.28 2.46
C PRO A 61 2.66 9.41 3.52
N ASP A 62 2.27 9.63 4.78
CA ASP A 62 3.15 9.60 5.94
C ASP A 62 3.01 8.28 6.74
N ALA A 63 3.49 8.26 7.98
CA ALA A 63 3.51 7.05 8.81
C ALA A 63 2.12 6.61 9.32
N ASP A 64 1.15 7.52 9.37
CA ASP A 64 -0.18 7.26 9.93
C ASP A 64 -1.01 6.29 9.06
N PRO A 65 -1.17 6.49 7.73
CA PRO A 65 -1.89 5.54 6.89
C PRO A 65 -1.20 4.18 6.82
N VAL A 66 0.14 4.12 6.92
CA VAL A 66 0.87 2.85 7.02
C VAL A 66 0.52 2.12 8.31
N SER A 67 0.53 2.83 9.43
CA SER A 67 0.16 2.26 10.73
C SER A 67 -1.30 1.78 10.76
N ALA A 68 -2.21 2.54 10.14
CA ALA A 68 -3.61 2.14 10.00
C ALA A 68 -3.76 0.86 9.15
N ALA A 69 -3.06 0.79 8.01
CA ALA A 69 -3.05 -0.40 7.16
C ALA A 69 -2.49 -1.64 7.87
N VAL A 70 -1.44 -1.47 8.68
CA VAL A 70 -0.90 -2.56 9.51
C VAL A 70 -1.95 -3.04 10.52
N ARG A 71 -2.65 -2.13 11.22
CA ARG A 71 -3.73 -2.53 12.13
C ARG A 71 -4.86 -3.24 11.40
N GLN A 72 -5.22 -2.79 10.20
CA GLN A 72 -6.26 -3.41 9.38
C GLN A 72 -5.95 -4.86 9.04
N VAL A 73 -4.71 -5.19 8.65
CA VAL A 73 -4.36 -6.58 8.32
C VAL A 73 -4.19 -7.48 9.55
N MET A 74 -4.09 -6.90 10.74
CA MET A 74 -3.92 -7.61 12.02
C MET A 74 -5.24 -7.94 12.72
N ALA A 75 -6.33 -7.23 12.38
CA ALA A 75 -7.69 -7.53 12.82
C ALA A 75 -8.20 -8.85 12.22
#